data_AF-A0A965VZY1-F1
#
_entry.id   AF-A0A965VZY1-F1
#
_cell.length_a   1.000
_cell.length_b   1.000
_cell.length_c   1.000
_cell.angle_alpha   90.00
_cell.angle_beta   90.00
_cell.angle_gamma   90.00
#
_symmetry.space_group_name_H-M   'P 1'
#
loop_
_entity.id
_entity.type
_entity.pdbx_description
1 polymer ?
#
loop_
_entity_poly.entity_id
_entity_poly.type
_entity_poly.pdbx_seq_one_letter_code
_entity_poly.pdbx_strand_id
1 'polypeptide(L)'
;MSFFIDINDSQSKVTLMVGRRPSFEDGVRCRVLRCLHSNGGAVLGGGSMMRIFAVLAAGLAGVLFFAFMITDSTQAVQRGHRGTGMALMYKPAALEALKPLNAIPEAEDPADPPIIGQPTITERYKNIQVLKDLSVNELSRVMAGFVAWVAPEEGCVYCHNTQNMASDEKYTKVVARRMLQMTRTINNEWTQHVGSTGVTCWTCHRGQHVPSGDWFSAAPQKARMLGNRDGQDTAGVATNGNTSLPYDPLTTYLTTPDANVRVQGTRPLAGSNPTSVKKAEHTYALMIYMAKSLGVNCDYCHNTRALARWEQSSPQRVTAWYGLRMVRSLNINYLVPLKPLFPEYRLSPEGDGPKVACATCHKGTYKPLYGVSMKADWPEFWRRGGVDTSNEVRTLPVNHPRPDPQLAKAGLPDWETGYAPEPIPAEED
;
A
#
# COMPACT_ATOMS: atom_id res chain seq x y z
N MET A 1 -10.51 19.15 32.12
CA MET A 1 -9.87 20.37 31.56
C MET A 1 -8.40 20.06 31.37
N SER A 2 -8.05 19.59 30.18
CA SER A 2 -6.68 19.26 29.78
C SER A 2 -6.52 19.86 28.39
N PHE A 3 -5.67 20.88 28.31
CA PHE A 3 -5.38 21.60 27.07
C PHE A 3 -4.47 20.73 26.20
N PHE A 4 -4.95 20.41 25.00
CA PHE A 4 -4.14 19.95 23.88
C PHE A 4 -3.55 21.19 23.18
N ILE A 5 -2.23 21.24 23.03
CA ILE A 5 -1.57 22.20 22.13
C ILE A 5 -1.21 21.44 20.86
N ASP A 6 -1.88 21.88 19.81
CA ASP A 6 -1.70 21.56 18.41
C ASP A 6 -0.35 22.12 17.91
N ILE A 7 0.40 21.35 17.12
CA ILE A 7 1.58 21.84 16.42
C ILE A 7 1.38 21.55 14.94
N ASN A 8 0.90 22.56 14.24
CA ASN A 8 1.11 22.70 12.81
C ASN A 8 1.65 24.09 12.48
N ASP A 9 2.72 24.05 11.68
CA ASP A 9 3.18 25.04 10.71
C ASP A 9 4.23 26.13 11.05
N SER A 10 5.29 26.04 10.23
CA SER A 10 6.06 27.10 9.60
C SER A 10 7.17 27.87 10.35
N GLN A 11 8.24 28.10 9.57
CA GLN A 11 9.30 29.11 9.72
C GLN A 11 10.43 28.82 10.71
N SER A 12 11.55 28.28 10.21
CA SER A 12 12.89 28.68 10.66
C SER A 12 13.93 28.40 9.57
N LYS A 13 14.33 29.48 8.90
CA LYS A 13 15.43 29.57 7.94
C LYS A 13 16.76 29.22 8.64
N VAL A 14 17.53 28.28 8.08
CA VAL A 14 18.91 28.03 8.52
C VAL A 14 19.85 28.94 7.73
N THR A 15 20.37 29.96 8.40
CA THR A 15 21.44 30.84 7.90
C THR A 15 22.79 30.21 8.23
N LEU A 16 23.59 29.91 7.19
CA LEU A 16 24.93 29.35 7.29
C LEU A 16 25.93 30.50 7.56
N MET A 17 26.42 30.64 8.79
CA MET A 17 27.48 31.58 9.14
C MET A 17 28.86 30.89 9.07
N VAL A 18 29.64 31.27 8.05
CA VAL A 18 31.06 30.93 7.90
C VAL A 18 31.88 31.87 8.79
N GLY A 19 32.62 31.32 9.76
CA GLY A 19 33.51 32.07 10.66
C GLY A 19 34.96 31.57 10.60
N ARG A 20 35.88 32.46 10.23
CA ARG A 20 37.32 32.27 9.99
C ARG A 20 38.14 31.85 11.22
N ARG A 21 39.26 31.15 10.94
CA ARG A 21 40.39 30.85 11.85
C ARG A 21 41.13 32.11 12.31
N PRO A 22 41.78 32.11 13.48
CA PRO A 22 42.94 32.97 13.74
C PRO A 22 44.25 32.15 13.79
N SER A 23 45.23 32.62 13.04
CA SER A 23 46.67 32.37 13.18
C SER A 23 47.29 33.44 14.07
N PHE A 24 48.25 33.11 14.93
CA PHE A 24 49.61 33.67 14.93
C PHE A 24 50.44 33.19 16.13
N GLU A 25 51.70 32.89 15.83
CA GLU A 25 52.82 32.65 16.74
C GLU A 25 53.25 33.96 17.43
N ASP A 26 53.74 33.85 18.68
CA ASP A 26 55.02 34.42 19.16
C ASP A 26 55.04 34.58 20.68
N GLY A 27 56.09 34.06 21.32
CA GLY A 27 56.28 34.04 22.76
C GLY A 27 57.12 35.20 23.29
N VAL A 28 56.87 35.60 24.54
CA VAL A 28 57.87 36.23 25.43
C VAL A 28 57.61 35.81 26.88
N ARG A 29 58.71 35.49 27.58
CA ARG A 29 58.82 34.94 28.93
C ARG A 29 58.52 35.93 30.07
N CYS A 30 58.02 35.34 31.16
CA CYS A 30 58.30 35.57 32.59
C CYS A 30 58.28 37.00 33.19
N ARG A 31 57.38 37.19 34.17
CA ARG A 31 57.76 37.77 35.48
C ARG A 31 57.18 36.97 36.63
N VAL A 32 58.09 36.59 37.52
CA VAL A 32 57.94 35.92 38.80
C VAL A 32 57.28 36.87 39.80
N LEU A 33 56.34 36.40 40.64
CA LEU A 33 56.31 36.74 42.07
C LEU A 33 55.30 35.91 42.88
N ARG A 34 55.89 35.18 43.85
CA ARG A 34 55.37 34.75 45.16
C ARG A 34 54.25 33.71 45.23
N CYS A 35 54.71 32.48 45.49
CA CYS A 35 54.06 31.59 46.46
C CYS A 35 54.10 32.25 47.85
N LEU A 36 52.93 32.34 48.49
CA LEU A 36 52.77 32.41 49.94
C LEU A 36 51.74 31.35 50.34
N HIS A 37 52.26 30.36 51.08
CA HIS A 37 51.58 29.50 52.05
C HIS A 37 50.62 30.36 52.91
N SER A 38 49.50 29.93 53.49
CA SER A 38 48.96 28.63 53.91
C SER A 38 47.55 28.91 54.45
N ASN A 39 46.58 28.01 54.26
CA ASN A 39 45.82 27.36 55.34
C ASN A 39 44.48 26.77 54.85
N GLY A 40 44.39 25.45 54.94
CA GLY A 40 43.28 24.78 55.62
C GLY A 40 41.89 24.84 54.99
N GLY A 41 41.62 23.94 54.05
CA GLY A 41 40.27 23.63 53.60
C GLY A 41 40.26 22.34 52.78
N ALA A 42 40.29 21.19 53.46
CA ALA A 42 40.13 19.90 52.81
C ALA A 42 38.72 19.82 52.17
N VAL A 43 38.62 20.01 50.86
CA VAL A 43 37.47 19.55 50.06
C VAL A 43 37.91 18.29 49.31
N LEU A 44 38.03 17.21 50.08
CA LEU A 44 37.94 15.86 49.53
C LEU A 44 36.44 15.61 49.26
N GLY A 45 36.05 15.31 48.02
CA GLY A 45 34.82 14.53 47.81
C GLY A 45 33.89 14.83 46.61
N GLY A 46 34.01 15.93 45.87
CA GLY A 46 33.01 16.27 44.84
C GLY A 46 33.18 15.58 43.47
N GLY A 47 34.42 15.46 42.98
CA GLY A 47 34.69 14.97 41.62
C GLY A 47 34.47 13.47 41.43
N SER A 48 34.70 12.67 42.48
CA SER A 48 34.50 11.21 42.42
C SER A 48 33.02 10.84 42.42
N MET A 49 32.18 11.52 43.22
CA MET A 49 30.73 11.29 43.22
C MET A 49 30.12 11.63 41.86
N MET A 50 30.46 12.78 41.27
CA MET A 50 29.93 13.19 39.96
C MET A 50 30.35 12.25 38.83
N ARG A 51 31.58 11.70 38.88
CA ARG A 51 32.04 10.67 37.93
C ARG A 51 31.32 9.33 38.12
N ILE A 52 31.06 8.93 39.37
CA ILE A 52 30.30 7.71 39.68
C ILE A 52 28.85 7.85 39.19
N PHE A 53 28.19 8.99 39.43
CA PHE A 53 26.85 9.26 38.92
C PHE A 53 26.80 9.25 37.38
N ALA A 54 27.79 9.84 36.70
CA ALA A 54 27.85 9.82 35.23
C ALA A 54 28.03 8.40 34.68
N VAL A 55 28.88 7.57 35.29
CA VAL A 55 29.08 6.16 34.90
C VAL A 55 27.85 5.32 35.17
N LEU A 56 27.17 5.52 36.31
CA LEU A 56 25.93 4.82 36.64
C LEU A 56 24.77 5.24 35.72
N ALA A 57 24.65 6.53 35.39
CA ALA A 57 23.66 7.03 34.45
C ALA A 57 23.91 6.50 33.03
N ALA A 58 25.17 6.46 32.57
CA ALA A 58 25.53 5.85 31.29
C ALA A 58 25.29 4.34 31.29
N GLY A 59 25.60 3.65 32.39
CA GLY A 59 25.32 2.22 32.56
C GLY A 59 23.82 1.91 32.53
N LEU A 60 23.00 2.68 33.24
CA LEU A 60 21.54 2.55 33.23
C LEU A 60 20.96 2.86 31.85
N ALA A 61 21.43 3.93 31.18
CA ALA A 61 21.02 4.25 29.82
C ALA A 61 21.40 3.13 28.84
N GLY A 62 22.57 2.52 29.02
CA GLY A 62 22.99 1.33 28.26
C GLY A 62 22.06 0.14 28.51
N VAL A 63 21.76 -0.19 29.77
CA VAL A 63 20.85 -1.29 30.12
C VAL A 63 19.44 -1.04 29.56
N LEU A 64 18.91 0.18 29.65
CA LEU A 64 17.61 0.54 29.10
C LEU A 64 17.60 0.47 27.56
N PHE A 65 18.69 0.88 26.90
CA PHE A 65 18.84 0.76 25.45
C PHE A 65 18.87 -0.71 25.00
N PHE A 66 19.63 -1.56 25.70
CA PHE A 66 19.67 -3.00 25.42
C PHE A 66 18.32 -3.67 25.75
N ALA A 67 17.66 -3.31 26.85
CA ALA A 67 16.34 -3.82 27.18
C ALA A 67 15.30 -3.44 26.11
N PHE A 68 15.32 -2.21 25.61
CA PHE A 68 14.45 -1.76 24.52
C PHE A 68 14.72 -2.51 23.20
N MET A 69 15.98 -2.88 22.93
CA MET A 69 16.33 -3.73 21.77
C MET A 69 15.84 -5.18 21.91
N ILE A 70 15.65 -5.69 23.13
CA ILE A 70 15.24 -7.07 23.41
C ILE A 70 13.70 -7.23 23.44
N THR A 71 12.94 -6.18 23.78
CA THR A 71 11.47 -6.29 23.96
C THR A 71 10.68 -6.42 22.65
N ASP A 72 11.15 -5.84 21.54
CA ASP A 72 10.51 -5.98 20.21
C ASP A 72 11.25 -7.04 19.35
N SER A 73 11.36 -8.25 19.90
CA SER A 73 11.97 -9.38 19.21
C SER A 73 11.23 -9.72 17.91
N THR A 74 11.99 -10.05 16.86
CA THR A 74 11.41 -10.42 15.57
C THR A 74 10.72 -11.77 15.68
N GLN A 75 9.47 -11.84 15.24
CA GLN A 75 8.68 -13.06 15.20
C GLN A 75 8.67 -13.65 13.79
N ALA A 76 8.53 -14.97 13.71
CA ALA A 76 8.55 -15.74 12.47
C ALA A 76 7.25 -16.52 12.28
N VAL A 77 6.69 -16.50 11.07
CA VAL A 77 5.62 -17.42 10.65
C VAL A 77 6.16 -18.31 9.55
N GLN A 78 6.26 -19.61 9.79
CA GLN A 78 6.65 -20.57 8.77
C GLN A 78 5.63 -20.60 7.63
N ARG A 79 6.11 -20.52 6.38
CA ARG A 79 5.27 -20.52 5.16
C ARG A 79 5.56 -21.67 4.20
N GLY A 80 6.62 -22.44 4.43
CA GLY A 80 6.96 -23.61 3.62
C GLY A 80 7.36 -24.82 4.45
N HIS A 81 7.79 -25.89 3.75
CA HIS A 81 8.26 -27.10 4.41
C HIS A 81 9.48 -26.81 5.31
N ARG A 82 9.61 -27.54 6.41
CA ARG A 82 10.75 -27.39 7.33
C ARG A 82 12.09 -27.49 6.57
N GLY A 83 13.02 -26.60 6.90
CA GLY A 83 14.35 -26.56 6.26
C GLY A 83 14.42 -25.83 4.92
N THR A 84 13.31 -25.34 4.35
CA THR A 84 13.36 -24.53 3.11
C THR A 84 13.68 -23.06 3.34
N GLY A 85 13.68 -22.61 4.60
CA GLY A 85 13.89 -21.20 4.96
C GLY A 85 12.70 -20.28 4.68
N MET A 86 11.60 -20.79 4.14
CA MET A 86 10.40 -20.01 3.81
C MET A 86 9.65 -19.59 5.09
N ALA A 87 9.89 -18.36 5.54
CA ALA A 87 9.23 -17.78 6.69
C ALA A 87 8.98 -16.29 6.48
N LEU A 88 7.87 -15.78 7.03
CA LEU A 88 7.65 -14.35 7.18
C LEU A 88 8.25 -13.90 8.50
N MET A 89 9.06 -12.84 8.44
CA MET A 89 9.63 -12.20 9.61
C MET A 89 8.95 -10.86 9.83
N TYR A 90 8.50 -10.58 11.06
CA TYR A 90 7.88 -9.30 11.40
C TYR A 90 8.25 -8.84 12.81
N LYS A 91 8.08 -7.55 13.05
CA LYS A 91 8.21 -6.94 14.38
C LYS A 91 6.82 -6.61 14.93
N PRO A 92 6.45 -7.09 16.13
CA PRO A 92 5.18 -6.76 16.76
C PRO A 92 4.91 -5.25 16.82
N ALA A 93 5.90 -4.43 17.20
CA ALA A 93 5.73 -2.98 17.27
C ALA A 93 5.43 -2.35 15.89
N ALA A 94 6.01 -2.88 14.81
CA ALA A 94 5.73 -2.41 13.45
C ALA A 94 4.29 -2.74 13.01
N LEU A 95 3.76 -3.90 13.41
CA LEU A 95 2.36 -4.25 13.17
C LEU A 95 1.40 -3.35 13.98
N GLU A 96 1.75 -3.07 15.24
CA GLU A 96 0.95 -2.19 16.09
C GLU A 96 0.86 -0.78 15.49
N ALA A 97 1.97 -0.25 14.99
CA ALA A 97 2.03 1.06 14.33
C ALA A 97 1.17 1.14 13.05
N LEU A 98 0.85 0.01 12.41
CA LEU A 98 -0.01 -0.04 11.22
C LEU A 98 -1.50 -0.12 11.54
N LYS A 99 -1.90 -0.39 12.80
CA LYS A 99 -3.31 -0.52 13.17
C LYS A 99 -4.13 0.75 12.93
N PRO A 100 -3.68 1.97 13.30
CA PRO A 100 -4.49 3.18 13.08
C PRO A 100 -4.79 3.41 11.59
N LEU A 101 -3.80 3.19 10.72
CA LEU A 101 -3.98 3.31 9.27
C LEU A 101 -4.97 2.29 8.71
N ASN A 102 -5.09 1.13 9.35
CA ASN A 102 -5.96 0.02 8.94
C ASN A 102 -7.19 -0.14 9.83
N ALA A 103 -7.52 0.88 10.62
CA ALA A 103 -8.75 0.93 11.39
C ALA A 103 -9.96 1.05 10.46
N ILE A 104 -11.07 0.49 10.92
CA ILE A 104 -12.35 0.50 10.23
C ILE A 104 -13.24 1.47 11.00
N PRO A 105 -13.93 2.39 10.31
CA PRO A 105 -14.86 3.27 10.97
C PRO A 105 -16.00 2.45 11.57
N GLU A 106 -16.61 2.98 12.62
CA GLU A 106 -17.86 2.42 13.12
C GLU A 106 -18.90 2.37 12.00
N ALA A 107 -19.61 1.25 11.89
CA ALA A 107 -20.63 1.09 10.88
C ALA A 107 -21.83 2.00 11.20
N GLU A 108 -22.34 2.69 10.18
CA GLU A 108 -23.63 3.36 10.31
C GLU A 108 -24.75 2.32 10.40
N ASP A 109 -25.78 2.64 11.20
CA ASP A 109 -26.98 1.82 11.32
C ASP A 109 -27.53 1.44 9.93
N PRO A 110 -28.02 0.20 9.75
CA PRO A 110 -28.64 -0.21 8.50
C PRO A 110 -29.77 0.74 8.11
N ALA A 111 -29.92 0.97 6.80
CA ALA A 111 -31.04 1.77 6.32
C ALA A 111 -32.37 1.08 6.66
N ASP A 112 -33.35 1.87 7.11
CA ASP A 112 -34.70 1.37 7.34
C ASP A 112 -35.25 0.71 6.06
N PRO A 113 -35.97 -0.41 6.18
CA PRO A 113 -36.51 -1.12 5.04
C PRO A 113 -37.41 -0.22 4.19
N PRO A 114 -37.52 -0.48 2.87
CA PRO A 114 -38.33 0.34 2.00
C PRO A 114 -39.78 0.41 2.49
N ILE A 115 -40.31 1.62 2.66
CA ILE A 115 -41.71 1.82 3.03
C ILE A 115 -42.59 1.55 1.80
N ILE A 116 -43.60 0.70 1.96
CA ILE A 116 -44.57 0.38 0.89
C ILE A 116 -45.22 1.67 0.38
N GLY A 117 -45.18 1.89 -0.93
CA GLY A 117 -45.75 3.07 -1.58
C GLY A 117 -44.80 4.27 -1.71
N GLN A 118 -43.54 4.17 -1.26
CA GLN A 118 -42.55 5.20 -1.58
C GLN A 118 -42.17 5.17 -3.08
N PRO A 119 -41.95 6.35 -3.69
CA PRO A 119 -41.46 6.42 -5.06
C PRO A 119 -40.07 5.77 -5.16
N THR A 120 -39.85 5.08 -6.28
CA THR A 120 -38.54 4.55 -6.64
C THR A 120 -37.51 5.68 -6.78
N ILE A 121 -36.22 5.33 -6.72
CA ILE A 121 -35.13 6.29 -6.92
C ILE A 121 -35.25 7.04 -8.25
N THR A 122 -35.64 6.35 -9.32
CA THR A 122 -35.79 6.93 -10.65
C THR A 122 -37.00 7.87 -10.77
N GLU A 123 -38.02 7.69 -9.93
CA GLU A 123 -39.17 8.60 -9.86
C GLU A 123 -38.87 9.83 -9.01
N ARG A 124 -38.09 9.66 -7.92
CA ARG A 124 -37.79 10.75 -6.97
C ARG A 124 -36.62 11.64 -7.42
N TYR A 125 -35.60 11.08 -8.05
CA TYR A 125 -34.36 11.78 -8.37
C TYR A 125 -34.09 11.88 -9.87
N LYS A 126 -33.59 13.03 -10.31
CA LYS A 126 -33.47 13.38 -11.74
C LYS A 126 -32.27 12.75 -12.47
N ASN A 127 -31.13 12.53 -11.80
CA ASN A 127 -29.87 12.15 -12.46
C ASN A 127 -29.11 11.02 -11.72
N ILE A 128 -29.82 9.97 -11.31
CA ILE A 128 -29.19 8.77 -10.75
C ILE A 128 -28.90 7.77 -11.87
N GLN A 129 -27.61 7.49 -12.08
CA GLN A 129 -27.15 6.65 -13.20
C GLN A 129 -26.72 5.24 -12.77
N VAL A 130 -26.13 5.10 -11.58
CA VAL A 130 -25.53 3.84 -11.11
C VAL A 130 -26.37 3.19 -10.00
N LEU A 131 -26.70 3.94 -8.94
CA LEU A 131 -27.47 3.49 -7.76
C LEU A 131 -28.98 3.41 -7.99
N LYS A 132 -29.42 2.98 -9.18
CA LYS A 132 -30.86 2.92 -9.51
C LYS A 132 -31.60 1.81 -8.75
N ASP A 133 -30.84 0.86 -8.21
CA ASP A 133 -31.28 -0.34 -7.53
C ASP A 133 -31.36 -0.20 -5.99
N LEU A 134 -31.23 1.02 -5.48
CA LEU A 134 -31.36 1.33 -4.06
C LEU A 134 -32.77 1.83 -3.72
N SER A 135 -33.14 1.75 -2.44
CA SER A 135 -34.24 2.53 -1.88
C SER A 135 -33.81 3.97 -1.59
N VAL A 136 -34.76 4.87 -1.30
CA VAL A 136 -34.45 6.25 -0.91
C VAL A 136 -33.62 6.32 0.38
N ASN A 137 -33.93 5.46 1.35
CA ASN A 137 -33.22 5.39 2.62
C ASN A 137 -31.80 4.85 2.43
N GLU A 138 -31.63 3.79 1.63
CA GLU A 138 -30.33 3.23 1.27
C GLU A 138 -29.47 4.24 0.52
N LEU A 139 -30.05 4.99 -0.43
CA LEU A 139 -29.32 6.05 -1.12
C LEU A 139 -28.83 7.12 -0.15
N SER A 140 -29.67 7.53 0.79
CA SER A 140 -29.33 8.57 1.78
C SER A 140 -28.18 8.12 2.68
N ARG A 141 -28.22 6.86 3.13
CA ARG A 141 -27.15 6.20 3.89
C ARG A 141 -25.85 6.10 3.10
N VAL A 142 -25.90 5.64 1.84
CA VAL A 142 -24.70 5.58 0.97
C VAL A 142 -24.07 6.96 0.78
N MET A 143 -24.86 8.03 0.69
CA MET A 143 -24.33 9.39 0.61
C MET A 143 -23.67 9.85 1.92
N ALA A 144 -24.21 9.48 3.08
CA ALA A 144 -23.58 9.73 4.39
C ALA A 144 -22.23 9.00 4.50
N GLY A 145 -22.20 7.71 4.11
CA GLY A 145 -20.96 6.94 4.03
C GLY A 145 -19.92 7.57 3.09
N PHE A 146 -20.32 8.13 1.95
CA PHE A 146 -19.38 8.86 1.07
C PHE A 146 -18.77 10.09 1.74
N VAL A 147 -19.57 10.85 2.49
CA VAL A 147 -19.05 11.97 3.29
C VAL A 147 -18.02 11.46 4.29
N ALA A 148 -18.37 10.47 5.11
CA ALA A 148 -17.48 9.94 6.14
C ALA A 148 -16.18 9.36 5.56
N TRP A 149 -16.24 8.70 4.40
CA TRP A 149 -15.11 7.93 3.88
C TRP A 149 -14.21 8.68 2.91
N VAL A 150 -14.72 9.71 2.25
CA VAL A 150 -14.01 10.41 1.17
C VAL A 150 -13.76 11.87 1.51
N ALA A 151 -14.77 12.60 2.00
CA ALA A 151 -14.66 14.04 2.23
C ALA A 151 -15.32 14.45 3.55
N PRO A 152 -14.81 13.95 4.71
CA PRO A 152 -15.44 14.21 6.00
C PRO A 152 -15.34 15.68 6.41
N GLU A 153 -14.29 16.39 5.96
CA GLU A 153 -14.09 17.81 6.27
C GLU A 153 -14.96 18.71 5.39
N GLU A 154 -15.07 18.42 4.09
CA GLU A 154 -15.84 19.23 3.15
C GLU A 154 -17.34 18.86 3.10
N GLY A 155 -17.70 17.63 3.47
CA GLY A 155 -19.07 17.15 3.45
C GLY A 155 -19.69 17.05 2.06
N CYS A 156 -21.02 17.16 2.00
CA CYS A 156 -21.80 16.99 0.76
C CYS A 156 -21.37 17.92 -0.37
N VAL A 157 -20.91 19.13 -0.03
CA VAL A 157 -20.49 20.15 -1.01
C VAL A 157 -19.22 19.75 -1.76
N TYR A 158 -18.47 18.75 -1.32
CA TYR A 158 -17.32 18.27 -2.06
C TYR A 158 -17.70 17.76 -3.46
N CYS A 159 -18.76 16.94 -3.52
CA CYS A 159 -19.27 16.36 -4.75
C CYS A 159 -20.45 17.14 -5.34
N HIS A 160 -21.26 17.80 -4.51
CA HIS A 160 -22.51 18.39 -4.99
C HIS A 160 -22.51 19.91 -5.02
N ASN A 161 -23.31 20.46 -5.94
CA ASN A 161 -23.93 21.76 -5.78
C ASN A 161 -25.17 21.58 -4.89
N THR A 162 -25.19 22.20 -3.72
CA THR A 162 -26.30 22.06 -2.76
C THR A 162 -27.59 22.71 -3.24
N GLN A 163 -27.53 23.67 -4.17
CA GLN A 163 -28.69 24.26 -4.81
C GLN A 163 -29.24 23.36 -5.94
N ASN A 164 -28.43 22.44 -6.47
CA ASN A 164 -28.85 21.49 -7.50
C ASN A 164 -28.09 20.17 -7.38
N MET A 165 -28.57 19.28 -6.51
CA MET A 165 -27.94 17.98 -6.24
C MET A 165 -27.84 17.08 -7.50
N ALA A 166 -28.69 17.31 -8.51
CA ALA A 166 -28.68 16.56 -9.76
C ALA A 166 -27.59 17.01 -10.74
N SER A 167 -27.04 18.22 -10.59
CA SER A 167 -26.00 18.79 -11.47
C SER A 167 -24.71 17.98 -11.44
N ASP A 168 -24.07 17.82 -12.60
CA ASP A 168 -22.75 17.19 -12.78
C ASP A 168 -21.64 18.22 -13.02
N GLU A 169 -21.89 19.50 -12.70
CA GLU A 169 -20.92 20.59 -12.88
C GLU A 169 -19.61 20.41 -12.11
N LYS A 170 -19.65 19.68 -10.99
CA LYS A 170 -18.45 19.39 -10.19
C LYS A 170 -17.79 18.10 -10.70
N TYR A 171 -16.52 18.21 -11.10
CA TYR A 171 -15.74 17.07 -11.58
C TYR A 171 -15.70 15.92 -10.56
N THR A 172 -15.67 16.23 -9.27
CA THR A 172 -15.66 15.27 -8.16
C THR A 172 -16.88 14.35 -8.18
N LYS A 173 -18.05 14.83 -8.61
CA LYS A 173 -19.25 13.99 -8.78
C LYS A 173 -19.12 13.00 -9.94
N VAL A 174 -18.58 13.47 -11.06
CA VAL A 174 -18.35 12.63 -12.25
C VAL A 174 -17.33 11.54 -11.92
N VAL A 175 -16.25 11.90 -11.21
CA VAL A 175 -15.24 10.95 -10.69
C VAL A 175 -15.89 9.98 -9.69
N ALA A 176 -16.65 10.46 -8.71
CA ALA A 176 -17.32 9.62 -7.71
C ALA A 176 -18.26 8.60 -8.36
N ARG A 177 -19.00 8.99 -9.40
CA ARG A 177 -19.83 8.07 -10.19
C ARG A 177 -18.99 6.97 -10.84
N ARG A 178 -17.83 7.31 -11.40
CA ARG A 178 -16.92 6.32 -12.00
C ARG A 178 -16.30 5.40 -10.95
N MET A 179 -15.96 5.92 -9.77
CA MET A 179 -15.43 5.12 -8.64
C MET A 179 -16.47 4.15 -8.09
N LEU A 180 -17.74 4.51 -8.11
CA LEU A 180 -18.82 3.61 -7.71
C LEU A 180 -18.97 2.44 -8.69
N GLN A 181 -18.92 2.70 -9.99
CA GLN A 181 -18.89 1.64 -11.01
C GLN A 181 -17.67 0.75 -10.78
N MET A 182 -16.50 1.34 -10.56
CA MET A 182 -15.25 0.62 -10.27
C MET A 182 -15.40 -0.30 -9.04
N THR A 183 -15.98 0.21 -7.96
CA THR A 183 -16.20 -0.54 -6.70
C THR A 183 -17.13 -1.73 -6.92
N ARG A 184 -18.29 -1.51 -7.55
CA ARG A 184 -19.23 -2.61 -7.85
C ARG A 184 -18.62 -3.63 -8.80
N THR A 185 -17.82 -3.21 -9.78
CA THR A 185 -17.07 -4.10 -10.68
C THR A 185 -16.04 -4.94 -9.92
N ILE A 186 -15.23 -4.34 -9.03
CA ILE A 186 -14.26 -5.10 -8.21
C ILE A 186 -14.98 -6.17 -7.39
N ASN A 187 -16.07 -5.80 -6.73
CA ASN A 187 -16.83 -6.68 -5.85
C ASN A 187 -17.55 -7.83 -6.56
N ASN A 188 -17.88 -7.66 -7.85
CA ASN A 188 -18.65 -8.66 -8.61
C ASN A 188 -17.80 -9.47 -9.59
N GLU A 189 -16.77 -8.88 -10.19
CA GLU A 189 -16.04 -9.48 -11.32
C GLU A 189 -14.62 -9.93 -10.96
N TRP A 190 -14.04 -9.41 -9.87
CA TRP A 190 -12.68 -9.74 -9.43
C TRP A 190 -12.65 -10.60 -8.16
N THR A 191 -13.65 -11.46 -7.98
CA THR A 191 -13.80 -12.32 -6.79
C THR A 191 -12.65 -13.32 -6.62
N GLN A 192 -11.94 -13.67 -7.70
CA GLN A 192 -10.70 -14.48 -7.61
C GLN A 192 -9.56 -13.76 -6.89
N HIS A 193 -9.64 -12.43 -6.77
CA HIS A 193 -8.70 -11.62 -6.00
C HIS A 193 -9.29 -11.17 -4.66
N VAL A 194 -10.45 -10.50 -4.67
CA VAL A 194 -11.02 -9.88 -3.45
C VAL A 194 -11.88 -10.83 -2.61
N GLY A 195 -12.16 -12.03 -3.12
CA GLY A 195 -13.02 -13.01 -2.45
C GLY A 195 -14.41 -12.45 -2.12
N SER A 196 -14.98 -12.92 -1.01
CA SER A 196 -16.22 -12.35 -0.44
C SER A 196 -15.97 -11.08 0.37
N THR A 197 -14.71 -10.77 0.72
CA THR A 197 -14.34 -9.58 1.51
C THR A 197 -14.67 -8.29 0.77
N GLY A 198 -14.34 -8.23 -0.52
CA GLY A 198 -14.51 -7.09 -1.43
C GLY A 198 -13.86 -5.79 -0.94
N VAL A 199 -14.33 -4.67 -1.48
CA VAL A 199 -13.81 -3.32 -1.25
C VAL A 199 -14.94 -2.31 -1.09
N THR A 200 -14.63 -1.22 -0.38
CA THR A 200 -15.48 -0.03 -0.23
C THR A 200 -14.63 1.22 -0.54
N CYS A 201 -15.24 2.41 -0.48
CA CYS A 201 -14.48 3.66 -0.64
C CYS A 201 -13.41 3.80 0.45
N TRP A 202 -13.71 3.33 1.67
CA TRP A 202 -12.77 3.34 2.79
C TRP A 202 -11.49 2.53 2.52
N THR A 203 -11.57 1.46 1.72
CA THR A 203 -10.41 0.63 1.38
C THR A 203 -9.24 1.47 0.84
N CYS A 204 -9.53 2.49 0.03
CA CYS A 204 -8.52 3.38 -0.55
C CYS A 204 -8.45 4.75 0.14
N HIS A 205 -9.60 5.39 0.33
CA HIS A 205 -9.67 6.82 0.70
C HIS A 205 -9.32 7.07 2.17
N ARG A 206 -9.67 6.17 3.10
CA ARG A 206 -9.33 6.31 4.53
C ARG A 206 -9.66 7.71 5.11
N GLY A 207 -10.79 8.29 4.70
CA GLY A 207 -11.24 9.61 5.13
C GLY A 207 -10.58 10.77 4.38
N GLN A 208 -9.86 10.50 3.30
CA GLN A 208 -9.17 11.51 2.49
C GLN A 208 -9.74 11.54 1.07
N HIS A 209 -9.96 12.74 0.54
CA HIS A 209 -10.51 12.89 -0.79
C HIS A 209 -9.47 12.57 -1.89
N VAL A 210 -8.18 12.59 -1.54
CA VAL A 210 -7.10 11.95 -2.31
C VAL A 210 -6.58 10.73 -1.53
N PRO A 211 -6.71 9.51 -2.06
CA PRO A 211 -6.15 8.33 -1.43
C PRO A 211 -4.62 8.42 -1.31
N SER A 212 -4.06 8.10 -0.13
CA SER A 212 -2.62 7.89 -0.04
C SER A 212 -2.14 6.67 -0.86
N GLY A 213 -0.89 6.67 -1.30
CA GLY A 213 -0.36 5.55 -2.08
C GLY A 213 -1.02 5.39 -3.45
N ASP A 214 -1.71 6.42 -3.93
CA ASP A 214 -1.83 6.68 -5.36
C ASP A 214 -0.43 6.91 -5.96
N TRP A 215 -0.35 6.87 -7.29
CA TRP A 215 0.92 7.04 -7.97
C TRP A 215 0.76 7.68 -9.35
N PHE A 216 1.87 8.26 -9.82
CA PHE A 216 2.01 8.89 -11.12
C PHE A 216 3.20 8.25 -11.84
N SER A 217 3.14 8.24 -13.17
CA SER A 217 4.24 7.80 -14.02
C SER A 217 5.44 8.69 -13.76
N ALA A 218 6.62 8.11 -13.73
CA ALA A 218 7.80 8.89 -13.46
C ALA A 218 8.12 9.83 -14.63
N ALA A 219 8.66 11.01 -14.29
CA ALA A 219 9.08 11.97 -15.28
C ALA A 219 10.07 11.37 -16.28
N PRO A 220 9.97 11.69 -17.59
CA PRO A 220 10.98 11.31 -18.55
C PRO A 220 12.36 11.80 -18.12
N GLN A 221 13.36 10.93 -18.15
CA GLN A 221 14.73 11.35 -17.83
C GLN A 221 15.28 12.25 -18.92
N LYS A 222 15.77 13.43 -18.51
CA LYS A 222 16.58 14.27 -19.40
C LYS A 222 17.97 13.67 -19.52
N ALA A 223 18.37 13.32 -20.74
CA ALA A 223 19.74 12.90 -21.02
C ALA A 223 20.71 14.03 -20.64
N ARG A 224 21.85 13.65 -20.04
CA ARG A 224 22.95 14.56 -19.72
C ARG A 224 24.16 14.22 -20.61
N MET A 225 25.20 15.04 -20.54
CA MET A 225 26.43 14.83 -21.33
C MET A 225 27.06 13.43 -21.14
N LEU A 226 26.89 12.83 -19.95
CA LEU A 226 27.39 11.48 -19.62
C LEU A 226 26.36 10.36 -19.89
N GLY A 227 25.28 10.65 -20.61
CA GLY A 227 24.18 9.72 -20.85
C GLY A 227 22.97 9.93 -19.94
N ASN A 228 22.08 8.94 -19.90
CA ASN A 228 20.92 8.90 -19.01
C ASN A 228 21.09 7.73 -18.02
N ARG A 229 20.26 7.70 -16.97
CA ARG A 229 20.26 6.60 -15.99
C ARG A 229 19.24 5.52 -16.34
N ASP A 230 18.68 5.54 -17.56
CA ASP A 230 17.69 4.58 -18.05
C ASP A 230 16.55 4.25 -17.05
N GLY A 231 16.11 5.24 -16.28
CA GLY A 231 15.03 5.03 -15.30
C GLY A 231 15.43 4.31 -14.00
N GLN A 232 16.71 4.23 -13.64
CA GLN A 232 17.23 3.51 -12.47
C GLN A 232 18.33 4.29 -11.73
N ASP A 233 19.08 3.61 -10.84
CA ASP A 233 20.27 4.13 -10.13
C ASP A 233 20.05 5.46 -9.40
N THR A 234 18.88 5.57 -8.77
CA THR A 234 18.46 6.75 -8.01
C THR A 234 17.96 6.32 -6.64
N ALA A 235 18.59 6.85 -5.59
CA ALA A 235 18.23 6.54 -4.21
C ALA A 235 16.93 7.24 -3.77
N GLY A 236 16.31 6.72 -2.71
CA GLY A 236 15.14 7.34 -2.08
C GLY A 236 13.82 7.14 -2.81
N VAL A 237 13.77 6.24 -3.79
CA VAL A 237 12.55 5.95 -4.54
C VAL A 237 11.72 4.91 -3.79
N ALA A 238 10.56 5.33 -3.27
CA ALA A 238 9.71 4.43 -2.49
C ALA A 238 9.11 3.27 -3.31
N THR A 239 8.79 3.49 -4.60
CA THR A 239 8.16 2.52 -5.51
C THR A 239 9.05 1.31 -5.82
N ASN A 240 10.37 1.43 -5.76
CA ASN A 240 11.29 0.30 -5.94
C ASN A 240 11.88 -0.21 -4.60
N GLY A 241 11.30 0.20 -3.47
CA GLY A 241 11.78 -0.18 -2.14
C GLY A 241 13.10 0.48 -1.72
N ASN A 242 13.41 1.67 -2.23
CA ASN A 242 14.67 2.39 -1.99
C ASN A 242 15.91 1.63 -2.50
N THR A 243 15.75 0.83 -3.55
CA THR A 243 16.86 0.14 -4.23
C THR A 243 17.39 0.99 -5.40
N SER A 244 18.45 0.52 -6.06
CA SER A 244 18.94 1.11 -7.32
C SER A 244 18.23 0.57 -8.57
N LEU A 245 17.23 -0.32 -8.41
CA LEU A 245 16.47 -0.89 -9.52
C LEU A 245 15.65 0.18 -10.26
N PRO A 246 15.07 -0.15 -11.43
CA PRO A 246 14.17 0.75 -12.14
C PRO A 246 13.09 1.34 -11.22
N TYR A 247 12.99 2.67 -11.18
CA TYR A 247 12.13 3.37 -10.23
C TYR A 247 10.66 3.43 -10.66
N ASP A 248 10.36 3.13 -11.92
CA ASP A 248 8.98 3.11 -12.43
C ASP A 248 8.58 1.72 -13.01
N PRO A 249 8.49 0.69 -12.15
CA PRO A 249 7.94 -0.59 -12.57
C PRO A 249 6.41 -0.51 -12.78
N LEU A 250 5.73 0.49 -12.21
CA LEU A 250 4.28 0.57 -12.20
C LEU A 250 3.72 0.96 -13.56
N THR A 251 4.31 1.94 -14.26
CA THR A 251 3.92 2.27 -15.64
C THR A 251 4.12 1.08 -16.57
N THR A 252 5.22 0.35 -16.39
CA THR A 252 5.53 -0.81 -17.24
C THR A 252 4.49 -1.92 -17.07
N TYR A 253 4.04 -2.21 -15.84
CA TYR A 253 3.23 -3.42 -15.58
C TYR A 253 1.77 -3.17 -15.21
N LEU A 254 1.40 -1.96 -14.77
CA LEU A 254 0.06 -1.62 -14.27
C LEU A 254 -0.71 -0.66 -15.17
N THR A 255 -0.12 -0.16 -16.25
CA THR A 255 -0.84 0.65 -17.26
C THR A 255 -0.63 0.18 -18.70
N THR A 256 0.36 -0.69 -18.93
CA THR A 256 0.62 -1.23 -20.27
C THR A 256 -0.20 -2.52 -20.49
N PRO A 257 -1.07 -2.59 -21.51
CA PRO A 257 -1.76 -3.82 -21.89
C PRO A 257 -0.79 -4.98 -22.09
N ASP A 258 -1.17 -6.19 -21.68
CA ASP A 258 -0.41 -7.43 -21.89
C ASP A 258 1.05 -7.47 -21.38
N ALA A 259 1.46 -6.50 -20.55
CA ALA A 259 2.80 -6.47 -19.99
C ALA A 259 3.13 -7.77 -19.23
N ASN A 260 4.19 -8.46 -19.68
CA ASN A 260 4.56 -9.79 -19.21
C ASN A 260 5.76 -9.72 -18.25
N VAL A 261 5.51 -10.12 -17.00
CA VAL A 261 6.50 -10.18 -15.91
C VAL A 261 7.47 -11.36 -16.01
N ARG A 262 7.23 -12.34 -16.89
CA ARG A 262 8.06 -13.56 -16.93
C ARG A 262 9.40 -13.29 -17.63
N VAL A 263 10.47 -13.77 -16.99
CA VAL A 263 11.86 -13.71 -17.47
C VAL A 263 12.59 -15.06 -17.44
N GLN A 264 12.17 -16.02 -16.60
CA GLN A 264 12.83 -17.32 -16.53
C GLN A 264 12.45 -18.20 -17.72
N GLY A 265 13.44 -18.91 -18.27
CA GLY A 265 13.23 -19.90 -19.32
C GLY A 265 12.54 -21.16 -18.81
N THR A 266 11.87 -21.87 -19.71
CA THR A 266 11.21 -23.17 -19.41
C THR A 266 12.09 -24.37 -19.71
N ARG A 267 13.27 -24.15 -20.30
CA ARG A 267 14.25 -25.19 -20.68
C ARG A 267 15.57 -24.93 -19.95
N PRO A 268 16.35 -25.98 -19.64
CA PRO A 268 17.64 -25.84 -18.97
C PRO A 268 18.71 -25.21 -19.86
N LEU A 269 18.72 -25.52 -21.16
CA LEU A 269 19.69 -25.00 -22.11
C LEU A 269 19.25 -23.64 -22.68
N ALA A 270 20.24 -22.79 -22.96
CA ALA A 270 20.03 -21.48 -23.58
C ALA A 270 19.61 -21.61 -25.07
N GLY A 271 19.15 -20.50 -25.64
CA GLY A 271 18.86 -20.36 -27.09
C GLY A 271 17.40 -20.08 -27.44
N SER A 272 16.45 -20.33 -26.54
CA SER A 272 15.02 -20.14 -26.83
C SER A 272 14.35 -19.01 -26.03
N ASN A 273 15.02 -18.40 -25.05
CA ASN A 273 14.46 -17.35 -24.21
C ASN A 273 15.08 -15.98 -24.57
N PRO A 274 14.35 -15.06 -25.24
CA PRO A 274 14.88 -13.78 -25.69
C PRO A 274 14.89 -12.69 -24.60
N THR A 275 14.55 -13.02 -23.35
CA THR A 275 14.48 -12.02 -22.27
C THR A 275 15.86 -11.55 -21.82
N SER A 276 15.95 -10.31 -21.37
CA SER A 276 17.20 -9.69 -20.91
C SER A 276 17.28 -9.56 -19.38
N VAL A 277 18.50 -9.35 -18.88
CA VAL A 277 18.75 -8.99 -17.47
C VAL A 277 18.03 -7.70 -17.09
N LYS A 278 18.02 -6.68 -17.96
CA LYS A 278 17.24 -5.45 -17.75
C LYS A 278 15.77 -5.73 -17.45
N LYS A 279 15.13 -6.62 -18.24
CA LYS A 279 13.73 -7.01 -17.99
C LYS A 279 13.58 -7.72 -16.63
N ALA A 280 14.58 -8.50 -16.21
CA ALA A 280 14.59 -9.12 -14.89
C ALA A 280 14.67 -8.08 -13.77
N GLU A 281 15.45 -7.00 -13.93
CA GLU A 281 15.53 -5.90 -12.97
C GLU A 281 14.19 -5.13 -12.86
N HIS A 282 13.52 -4.84 -13.98
CA HIS A 282 12.17 -4.26 -13.96
C HIS A 282 11.16 -5.16 -13.25
N THR A 283 11.21 -6.47 -13.53
CA THR A 283 10.35 -7.46 -12.87
C THR A 283 10.65 -7.49 -11.37
N TYR A 284 11.93 -7.44 -10.99
CA TYR A 284 12.33 -7.48 -9.60
C TYR A 284 11.89 -6.22 -8.84
N ALA A 285 12.00 -5.04 -9.45
CA ALA A 285 11.47 -3.79 -8.89
C ALA A 285 9.97 -3.88 -8.60
N LEU A 286 9.18 -4.45 -9.52
CA LEU A 286 7.75 -4.71 -9.30
C LEU A 286 7.53 -5.67 -8.12
N MET A 287 8.30 -6.76 -8.03
CA MET A 287 8.14 -7.73 -6.93
C MET A 287 8.46 -7.10 -5.57
N ILE A 288 9.48 -6.23 -5.48
CA ILE A 288 9.78 -5.48 -4.26
C ILE A 288 8.63 -4.53 -3.91
N TYR A 289 8.09 -3.81 -4.90
CA TYR A 289 6.92 -2.96 -4.69
C TYR A 289 5.75 -3.75 -4.12
N MET A 290 5.43 -4.90 -4.71
CA MET A 290 4.34 -5.76 -4.26
C MET A 290 4.57 -6.26 -2.83
N ALA A 291 5.77 -6.77 -2.53
CA ALA A 291 6.13 -7.25 -1.20
C ALA A 291 5.95 -6.15 -0.13
N LYS A 292 6.48 -4.95 -0.39
CA LYS A 292 6.36 -3.80 0.51
C LYS A 292 4.90 -3.34 0.66
N SER A 293 4.14 -3.31 -0.43
CA SER A 293 2.72 -2.91 -0.41
C SER A 293 1.86 -3.82 0.45
N LEU A 294 2.20 -5.11 0.51
CA LEU A 294 1.48 -6.12 1.30
C LEU A 294 2.09 -6.35 2.70
N GLY A 295 3.25 -5.74 3.01
CA GLY A 295 3.95 -5.99 4.28
C GLY A 295 4.45 -7.43 4.42
N VAL A 296 4.90 -8.04 3.32
CA VAL A 296 5.39 -9.42 3.27
C VAL A 296 6.74 -9.50 2.56
N ASN A 297 7.32 -10.70 2.46
CA ASN A 297 8.52 -10.96 1.68
C ASN A 297 8.22 -11.87 0.46
N CYS A 298 9.25 -12.27 -0.28
CA CYS A 298 9.14 -13.12 -1.47
C CYS A 298 8.54 -14.50 -1.15
N ASP A 299 8.83 -15.05 0.04
CA ASP A 299 8.40 -16.38 0.47
C ASP A 299 6.91 -16.45 0.76
N TYR A 300 6.24 -15.31 0.83
CA TYR A 300 4.77 -15.25 0.88
C TYR A 300 4.12 -15.85 -0.37
N CYS A 301 4.78 -15.72 -1.53
CA CYS A 301 4.26 -16.16 -2.83
C CYS A 301 5.10 -17.27 -3.46
N HIS A 302 6.41 -17.31 -3.19
CA HIS A 302 7.34 -18.14 -3.95
C HIS A 302 8.19 -19.05 -3.06
N ASN A 303 8.60 -20.20 -3.61
CA ASN A 303 9.87 -20.80 -3.22
C ASN A 303 10.98 -20.17 -4.08
N THR A 304 11.87 -19.41 -3.44
CA THR A 304 12.88 -18.59 -4.13
C THR A 304 13.92 -19.39 -4.90
N ARG A 305 14.10 -20.68 -4.60
CA ARG A 305 14.96 -21.57 -5.42
C ARG A 305 14.47 -21.73 -6.86
N ALA A 306 13.18 -21.48 -7.10
CA ALA A 306 12.54 -21.67 -8.40
C ALA A 306 11.32 -20.74 -8.57
N LEU A 307 11.52 -19.41 -8.57
CA LEU A 307 10.44 -18.40 -8.60
C LEU A 307 9.41 -18.61 -9.73
N ALA A 308 9.79 -19.18 -10.87
CA ALA A 308 8.88 -19.41 -11.98
C ALA A 308 7.95 -20.63 -11.79
N ARG A 309 8.31 -21.62 -10.97
CA ARG A 309 7.57 -22.87 -10.81
C ARG A 309 6.33 -22.67 -9.95
N TRP A 310 5.15 -22.90 -10.53
CA TRP A 310 3.86 -22.68 -9.85
C TRP A 310 3.59 -23.76 -8.81
N GLU A 311 4.03 -24.98 -9.07
CA GLU A 311 3.85 -26.16 -8.22
C GLU A 311 4.63 -26.06 -6.90
N GLN A 312 5.63 -25.17 -6.84
CA GLN A 312 6.42 -24.88 -5.65
C GLN A 312 6.08 -23.50 -5.04
N SER A 313 5.08 -22.83 -5.58
CA SER A 313 4.61 -21.54 -5.07
C SER A 313 3.49 -21.72 -4.06
N SER A 314 3.18 -20.67 -3.31
CA SER A 314 2.02 -20.68 -2.42
C SER A 314 0.74 -20.29 -3.20
N PRO A 315 -0.45 -20.62 -2.66
CA PRO A 315 -1.72 -20.17 -3.25
C PRO A 315 -1.83 -18.64 -3.40
N GLN A 316 -1.14 -17.87 -2.54
CA GLN A 316 -1.13 -16.41 -2.60
C GLN A 316 -0.58 -15.88 -3.93
N ARG A 317 0.29 -16.64 -4.60
CA ARG A 317 0.79 -16.27 -5.95
C ARG A 317 -0.33 -16.25 -6.99
N VAL A 318 -1.33 -17.13 -6.87
CA VAL A 318 -2.51 -17.15 -7.76
C VAL A 318 -3.37 -15.91 -7.51
N THR A 319 -3.66 -15.59 -6.24
CA THR A 319 -4.40 -14.37 -5.87
C THR A 319 -3.68 -13.11 -6.35
N ALA A 320 -2.35 -13.04 -6.22
CA ALA A 320 -1.54 -11.93 -6.70
C ALA A 320 -1.52 -11.83 -8.23
N TRP A 321 -1.58 -12.98 -8.94
CA TRP A 321 -1.68 -13.01 -10.39
C TRP A 321 -2.95 -12.32 -10.88
N TYR A 322 -4.11 -12.62 -10.29
CA TYR A 322 -5.38 -11.94 -10.58
C TYR A 322 -5.32 -10.47 -10.17
N GLY A 323 -4.76 -10.16 -8.99
CA GLY A 323 -4.60 -8.79 -8.51
C GLY A 323 -3.82 -7.89 -9.47
N LEU A 324 -2.76 -8.41 -10.11
CA LEU A 324 -2.00 -7.65 -11.11
C LEU A 324 -2.86 -7.28 -12.33
N ARG A 325 -3.73 -8.19 -12.80
CA ARG A 325 -4.64 -7.92 -13.93
C ARG A 325 -5.75 -6.96 -13.51
N MET A 326 -6.29 -7.14 -12.31
CA MET A 326 -7.31 -6.26 -11.74
C MET A 326 -6.79 -4.82 -11.75
N VAL A 327 -5.69 -4.54 -11.05
CA VAL A 327 -5.12 -3.19 -10.94
C VAL A 327 -4.83 -2.58 -12.32
N ARG A 328 -4.31 -3.39 -13.25
CA ARG A 328 -4.09 -2.94 -14.64
C ARG A 328 -5.40 -2.53 -15.33
N SER A 329 -6.43 -3.36 -15.22
CA SER A 329 -7.77 -3.06 -15.74
C SER A 329 -8.36 -1.81 -15.09
N LEU A 330 -8.21 -1.64 -13.77
CA LEU A 330 -8.67 -0.45 -13.06
C LEU A 330 -8.00 0.82 -13.60
N ASN A 331 -6.68 0.80 -13.76
CA ASN A 331 -5.97 1.96 -14.28
C ASN A 331 -6.38 2.30 -15.72
N ILE A 332 -6.41 1.32 -16.62
CA ILE A 332 -6.71 1.53 -18.04
C ILE A 332 -8.17 1.96 -18.25
N ASN A 333 -9.11 1.30 -17.58
CA ASN A 333 -10.54 1.45 -17.87
C ASN A 333 -11.23 2.50 -17.00
N TYR A 334 -10.71 2.80 -15.80
CA TYR A 334 -11.36 3.71 -14.85
C TYR A 334 -10.59 5.00 -14.60
N LEU A 335 -9.26 4.96 -14.42
CA LEU A 335 -8.52 6.12 -13.91
C LEU A 335 -7.85 6.95 -15.00
N VAL A 336 -7.16 6.31 -15.95
CA VAL A 336 -6.52 7.00 -17.07
C VAL A 336 -7.53 7.84 -17.88
N PRO A 337 -8.75 7.35 -18.19
CA PRO A 337 -9.74 8.15 -18.92
C PRO A 337 -10.26 9.38 -18.16
N LEU A 338 -10.08 9.46 -16.83
CA LEU A 338 -10.54 10.59 -16.03
C LEU A 338 -9.57 11.79 -16.05
N LYS A 339 -8.37 11.64 -16.61
CA LYS A 339 -7.37 12.72 -16.72
C LYS A 339 -7.95 14.07 -17.17
N PRO A 340 -8.77 14.16 -18.24
CA PRO A 340 -9.30 15.44 -18.71
C PRO A 340 -10.23 16.16 -17.71
N LEU A 341 -10.74 15.45 -16.71
CA LEU A 341 -11.62 16.01 -15.68
C LEU A 341 -10.84 16.56 -14.48
N PHE A 342 -9.60 16.13 -14.30
CA PHE A 342 -8.81 16.53 -13.14
C PHE A 342 -8.27 17.96 -13.34
N PRO A 343 -8.43 18.84 -12.33
CA PRO A 343 -7.78 20.13 -12.35
C PRO A 343 -6.26 19.96 -12.20
N GLU A 344 -5.49 20.97 -12.62
CA GLU A 344 -4.02 20.93 -12.67
C GLU A 344 -3.37 20.51 -11.35
N TYR A 345 -3.90 20.97 -10.21
CA TYR A 345 -3.40 20.62 -8.87
C TYR A 345 -3.60 19.14 -8.47
N ARG A 346 -4.29 18.34 -9.29
CA ARG A 346 -4.43 16.88 -9.14
C ARG A 346 -3.58 16.09 -10.10
N LEU A 347 -2.83 16.76 -10.99
CA LEU A 347 -1.94 16.12 -11.95
C LEU A 347 -0.49 16.17 -11.44
N SER A 348 0.34 15.25 -11.93
CA SER A 348 1.78 15.37 -11.75
C SER A 348 2.34 16.60 -12.49
N PRO A 349 3.58 17.03 -12.23
CA PRO A 349 4.23 18.09 -13.01
C PRO A 349 4.27 17.82 -14.53
N GLU A 350 4.25 16.55 -14.94
CA GLU A 350 4.20 16.10 -16.34
C GLU A 350 2.76 15.96 -16.88
N GLY A 351 1.77 16.33 -16.07
CA GLY A 351 0.35 16.24 -16.43
C GLY A 351 -0.22 14.83 -16.38
N ASP A 352 0.39 13.89 -15.67
CA ASP A 352 -0.16 12.55 -15.50
C ASP A 352 -1.24 12.54 -14.40
N GLY A 353 -2.27 11.72 -14.59
CA GLY A 353 -3.37 11.57 -13.64
C GLY A 353 -3.08 10.52 -12.56
N PRO A 354 -3.74 10.62 -11.38
CA PRO A 354 -3.55 9.65 -10.31
C PRO A 354 -4.06 8.27 -10.70
N LYS A 355 -3.31 7.24 -10.30
CA LYS A 355 -3.62 5.83 -10.56
C LYS A 355 -3.61 5.01 -9.27
N VAL A 356 -4.16 3.80 -9.34
CA VAL A 356 -4.11 2.84 -8.23
C VAL A 356 -3.00 1.81 -8.43
N ALA A 357 -2.49 1.32 -7.32
CA ALA A 357 -1.56 0.21 -7.25
C ALA A 357 -1.78 -0.58 -5.95
N CYS A 358 -0.95 -1.59 -5.70
CA CYS A 358 -1.10 -2.48 -4.53
C CYS A 358 -1.16 -1.69 -3.21
N ALA A 359 -0.27 -0.70 -3.02
CA ALA A 359 -0.21 0.09 -1.80
C ALA A 359 -1.46 0.96 -1.56
N THR A 360 -2.20 1.32 -2.61
CA THR A 360 -3.41 2.16 -2.50
C THR A 360 -4.47 1.48 -1.64
N CYS A 361 -4.62 0.15 -1.74
CA CYS A 361 -5.57 -0.62 -0.94
C CYS A 361 -4.90 -1.30 0.27
N HIS A 362 -3.75 -1.94 0.05
CA HIS A 362 -3.15 -2.84 1.05
C HIS A 362 -2.47 -2.10 2.20
N LYS A 363 -1.94 -0.89 1.99
CA LYS A 363 -1.35 -0.05 3.06
C LYS A 363 -0.37 -0.79 3.98
N GLY A 364 0.48 -1.65 3.42
CA GLY A 364 1.45 -2.44 4.17
C GLY A 364 0.88 -3.66 4.87
N THR A 365 -0.31 -4.13 4.49
CA THR A 365 -0.96 -5.31 5.08
C THR A 365 -1.34 -6.34 4.02
N TYR A 366 -1.24 -7.62 4.38
CA TYR A 366 -1.43 -8.74 3.45
C TYR A 366 -2.87 -8.86 2.92
N LYS A 367 -3.83 -8.29 3.65
CA LYS A 367 -5.20 -8.01 3.23
C LYS A 367 -5.58 -6.61 3.71
N PRO A 368 -6.18 -5.74 2.87
CA PRO A 368 -6.64 -4.43 3.30
C PRO A 368 -7.49 -4.53 4.57
N LEU A 369 -7.27 -3.62 5.54
CA LEU A 369 -8.02 -3.60 6.81
C LEU A 369 -7.96 -4.95 7.56
N TYR A 370 -6.84 -5.67 7.42
CA TYR A 370 -6.64 -7.02 7.94
C TYR A 370 -7.66 -8.08 7.45
N GLY A 371 -8.38 -7.78 6.37
CA GLY A 371 -9.31 -8.71 5.73
C GLY A 371 -10.73 -8.71 6.33
N VAL A 372 -11.04 -7.76 7.20
CA VAL A 372 -12.41 -7.56 7.68
C VAL A 372 -13.29 -7.13 6.50
N SER A 373 -14.44 -7.77 6.34
CA SER A 373 -15.41 -7.42 5.31
C SER A 373 -16.41 -6.42 5.83
N MET A 374 -16.57 -5.30 5.11
CA MET A 374 -17.60 -4.30 5.36
C MET A 374 -18.92 -4.61 4.63
N LYS A 375 -19.06 -5.82 4.05
CA LYS A 375 -20.19 -6.19 3.21
C LYS A 375 -21.51 -6.29 3.96
N ALA A 376 -21.48 -6.82 5.20
CA ALA A 376 -22.69 -6.98 6.01
C ALA A 376 -23.32 -5.62 6.30
N ASP A 377 -22.48 -4.63 6.60
CA ASP A 377 -22.92 -3.27 6.88
C ASP A 377 -23.29 -2.55 5.59
N TRP A 378 -22.57 -2.75 4.48
CA TRP A 378 -22.77 -2.00 3.23
C TRP A 378 -23.05 -2.88 2.00
N PRO A 379 -24.15 -3.65 2.00
CA PRO A 379 -24.47 -4.58 0.92
C PRO A 379 -24.70 -3.89 -0.44
N GLU A 380 -24.99 -2.58 -0.44
CA GLU A 380 -25.24 -1.75 -1.62
C GLU A 380 -24.07 -1.76 -2.62
N PHE A 381 -22.82 -1.92 -2.13
CA PHE A 381 -21.61 -1.98 -2.98
C PHE A 381 -21.36 -3.34 -3.63
N TRP A 382 -22.14 -4.37 -3.29
CA TRP A 382 -22.10 -5.68 -3.94
C TRP A 382 -23.26 -5.90 -4.90
N ARG A 383 -24.27 -5.02 -4.93
CA ARG A 383 -25.35 -5.12 -5.90
C ARG A 383 -24.83 -4.88 -7.32
N ARG A 384 -25.47 -5.53 -8.29
CA ARG A 384 -25.06 -5.48 -9.71
C ARG A 384 -25.56 -4.25 -10.47
N GLY A 385 -26.37 -3.39 -9.85
CA GLY A 385 -26.83 -2.16 -10.50
C GLY A 385 -25.64 -1.32 -10.98
N GLY A 386 -25.64 -0.92 -12.26
CA GLY A 386 -24.58 -0.06 -12.80
C GLY A 386 -23.15 -0.61 -12.72
N VAL A 387 -22.98 -1.93 -12.59
CA VAL A 387 -21.72 -2.60 -12.95
C VAL A 387 -21.45 -2.32 -14.42
N ASP A 388 -20.23 -1.87 -14.74
CA ASP A 388 -19.87 -1.55 -16.12
C ASP A 388 -19.56 -2.83 -16.90
N THR A 389 -20.59 -3.40 -17.53
CA THR A 389 -20.47 -4.60 -18.39
C THR A 389 -19.95 -4.28 -19.79
N SER A 390 -19.69 -3.00 -20.10
CA SER A 390 -19.23 -2.56 -21.43
C SER A 390 -17.70 -2.65 -21.58
N ASN A 391 -16.97 -2.68 -20.47
CA ASN A 391 -15.56 -3.01 -20.51
C ASN A 391 -15.43 -4.51 -20.71
N GLU A 392 -14.75 -4.90 -21.78
CA GLU A 392 -14.29 -6.26 -22.00
C GLU A 392 -13.34 -6.73 -20.88
N VAL A 393 -13.88 -7.06 -19.70
CA VAL A 393 -13.19 -7.95 -18.75
C VAL A 393 -13.04 -9.37 -19.37
N ARG A 394 -13.66 -9.59 -20.55
CA ARG A 394 -13.57 -10.79 -21.38
C ARG A 394 -12.33 -10.93 -22.28
N THR A 395 -11.53 -9.88 -22.54
CA THR A 395 -10.44 -9.97 -23.55
C THR A 395 -9.02 -10.11 -23.00
N LEU A 396 -8.81 -10.06 -21.68
CA LEU A 396 -7.62 -10.72 -21.15
C LEU A 396 -7.91 -12.21 -21.19
N PRO A 397 -7.25 -13.02 -22.03
CA PRO A 397 -7.43 -14.46 -21.96
C PRO A 397 -7.13 -14.86 -20.51
N VAL A 398 -8.17 -15.30 -19.82
CA VAL A 398 -8.05 -16.09 -18.59
C VAL A 398 -7.51 -17.44 -19.06
N ASN A 399 -6.29 -17.44 -19.60
CA ASN A 399 -5.45 -18.61 -19.56
C ASN A 399 -5.17 -18.79 -18.08
N HIS A 400 -6.09 -19.48 -17.39
CA HIS A 400 -5.77 -20.19 -16.17
C HIS A 400 -4.40 -20.83 -16.40
N PRO A 401 -3.44 -20.72 -15.47
CA PRO A 401 -2.24 -21.53 -15.58
C PRO A 401 -2.73 -22.97 -15.73
N ARG A 402 -2.62 -23.53 -16.94
CA ARG A 402 -3.07 -24.89 -17.19
C ARG A 402 -2.28 -25.76 -16.21
N PRO A 403 -2.94 -26.61 -15.41
CA PRO A 403 -2.21 -27.61 -14.67
C PRO A 403 -1.34 -28.38 -15.65
N ASP A 404 -0.09 -28.66 -15.26
CA ASP A 404 0.77 -29.55 -16.03
C ASP A 404 -0.04 -30.84 -16.34
N PRO A 405 -0.17 -31.27 -17.61
CA PRO A 405 -0.86 -32.51 -17.96
C PRO A 405 -0.31 -33.73 -17.20
N GLN A 406 0.91 -33.65 -16.67
CA GLN A 406 1.49 -34.68 -15.81
C GLN A 406 0.87 -34.74 -14.40
N LEU A 407 0.34 -33.62 -13.87
CA LEU A 407 -0.33 -33.58 -12.57
C LEU A 407 -1.75 -34.15 -12.63
N ALA A 408 -2.46 -33.95 -13.74
CA ALA A 408 -3.74 -34.61 -14.00
C ALA A 408 -3.60 -36.14 -14.07
N LYS A 409 -2.43 -36.64 -14.49
CA LYS A 409 -2.09 -38.07 -14.46
C LYS A 409 -1.69 -38.60 -13.08
N ALA A 410 -1.35 -37.72 -12.14
CA ALA A 410 -0.86 -38.09 -10.81
C ALA A 410 -1.98 -38.17 -9.74
N GLY A 411 -3.25 -37.95 -10.11
CA GLY A 411 -4.40 -38.11 -9.20
C GLY A 411 -4.43 -37.14 -8.02
N LEU A 412 -3.70 -36.02 -8.09
CA LEU A 412 -3.74 -34.99 -7.05
C LEU A 412 -4.98 -34.09 -7.22
N PRO A 413 -5.61 -33.64 -6.13
CA PRO A 413 -6.92 -33.01 -6.17
C PRO A 413 -6.92 -31.72 -7.00
N ASP A 414 -7.98 -31.59 -7.79
CA ASP A 414 -8.32 -30.37 -8.51
C ASP A 414 -8.71 -29.28 -7.50
N TRP A 415 -7.99 -28.16 -7.54
CA TRP A 415 -8.18 -27.04 -6.62
C TRP A 415 -9.51 -26.29 -6.87
N GLU A 416 -10.24 -26.57 -7.95
CA GLU A 416 -11.55 -25.98 -8.23
C GLU A 416 -12.66 -26.44 -7.29
N THR A 417 -12.57 -27.64 -6.70
CA THR A 417 -13.71 -28.22 -5.95
C THR A 417 -13.60 -28.13 -4.43
N GLY A 418 -12.43 -27.80 -3.87
CA GLY A 418 -12.25 -27.66 -2.42
C GLY A 418 -12.63 -28.90 -1.59
N TYR A 419 -12.84 -30.05 -2.22
CA TYR A 419 -13.15 -31.30 -1.54
C TYR A 419 -11.84 -32.00 -1.16
N ALA A 420 -11.63 -32.21 0.14
CA ALA A 420 -10.69 -33.23 0.60
C ALA A 420 -11.25 -34.60 0.15
N PRO A 421 -10.43 -35.50 -0.42
CA PRO A 421 -10.87 -36.87 -0.63
C PRO A 421 -11.23 -37.49 0.72
N GLU A 422 -12.36 -38.20 0.78
CA GLU A 422 -12.77 -38.96 1.97
C GLU A 422 -11.64 -39.88 2.44
N PRO A 423 -11.47 -40.09 3.76
CA PRO A 423 -10.47 -41.01 4.27
C PRO A 423 -10.74 -42.40 3.73
N ILE A 424 -9.70 -43.01 3.15
CA ILE A 424 -9.68 -44.40 2.72
C ILE A 424 -10.01 -45.26 3.96
N PRO A 425 -11.02 -46.15 3.92
CA PRO A 425 -11.29 -47.06 5.02
C PRO A 425 -10.04 -47.91 5.27
N ALA A 426 -9.65 -48.04 6.55
CA ALA A 426 -8.60 -48.99 6.92
C ALA A 426 -9.04 -50.39 6.47
N GLU A 427 -8.25 -51.02 5.60
CA GLU A 427 -8.35 -52.45 5.35
C GLU A 427 -8.06 -53.17 6.68
N GLU A 428 -9.04 -53.93 7.15
CA GLU A 428 -8.84 -54.94 8.19
C GLU A 428 -7.97 -56.05 7.59
N ASP A 429 -6.80 -56.26 8.19
CA ASP A 429 -6.07 -57.53 8.21
C ASP A 429 -5.67 -57.84 9.67
#